data_AF-A0A7V2G0A3-F1
#
_entry.id   AF-A0A7V2G0A3-F1
#
_cell.length_a   1.000
_cell.length_b   1.000
_cell.length_c   1.000
_cell.angle_alpha   90.00
_cell.angle_beta   90.00
_cell.angle_gamma   90.00
#
_symmetry.space_group_name_H-M   'P 1'
#
loop_
_entity.id
_entity.type
_entity.pdbx_description
1 polymer ?
#
loop_
_entity_poly.entity_id
_entity_poly.type
_entity_poly.pdbx_seq_one_letter_code
_entity_poly.pdbx_strand_id
1 'polypeptide(L)'
;MAVYVTPPIAVPAALIVLGLWQVLRGLWPKRQGQTPCCKACGCNLTGIERVRRPECGRELGAKAVVLGERVRRPRRNAPGLTLLLLAATPAAFAVRSFRKFNWYAHMPASSRIFPTERADDELSGKPWAELEARVQTRGMTRKDVSSFVDMCLRQLADHEKHT
;
A
#
# COMPACT_ATOMS: atom_id res chain seq x y z
N MET A 1 5.99 38.28 0.05
CA MET A 1 6.22 37.09 0.90
C MET A 1 5.32 35.98 0.37
N ALA A 2 5.88 34.90 -0.18
CA ALA A 2 5.09 33.78 -0.69
C ALA A 2 4.69 32.87 0.48
N VAL A 3 3.39 32.75 0.74
CA VAL A 3 2.87 31.79 1.72
C VAL A 3 2.83 30.44 1.03
N TYR A 4 3.77 29.55 1.36
CA TYR A 4 3.70 28.16 0.93
C TYR A 4 2.55 27.49 1.67
N VAL A 5 1.38 27.43 1.02
CA VAL A 5 0.26 26.60 1.48
C VAL A 5 0.72 25.16 1.29
N THR A 6 1.20 24.55 2.38
CA THR A 6 1.51 23.12 2.36
C THR A 6 0.22 22.36 2.07
N PRO A 7 0.22 21.46 1.07
CA PRO A 7 -0.98 20.70 0.76
C PRO A 7 -1.41 19.94 2.02
N PRO A 8 -2.71 19.87 2.35
CA PRO A 8 -3.21 19.28 3.59
C PRO A 8 -2.86 17.79 3.77
N ILE A 9 -2.31 17.16 2.73
CA ILE A 9 -1.87 15.76 2.67
C ILE A 9 -0.41 15.61 3.14
N ALA A 10 0.41 16.66 3.06
CA ALA A 10 1.84 16.57 3.38
C ALA A 10 2.08 16.22 4.86
N VAL A 11 1.32 16.84 5.77
CA VAL A 11 1.42 16.59 7.21
C VAL A 11 1.06 15.14 7.58
N PRO A 12 -0.13 14.60 7.24
CA PRO A 12 -0.46 13.21 7.57
C PRO A 12 0.48 12.22 6.88
N ALA A 13 0.92 12.49 5.65
CA ALA A 13 1.90 11.64 4.97
C ALA A 13 3.24 11.59 5.72
N ALA A 14 3.76 12.74 6.16
CA ALA A 14 4.99 12.81 6.95
C ALA A 14 4.85 12.07 8.29
N LEU A 15 3.71 12.19 8.97
CA LEU A 15 3.44 11.47 10.22
C LEU A 15 3.37 9.96 10.01
N ILE A 16 2.75 9.49 8.91
CA ILE A 16 2.71 8.06 8.56
C ILE A 16 4.13 7.54 8.32
N VAL A 17 4.94 8.23 7.51
CA VAL A 17 6.32 7.83 7.21
C VAL A 17 7.16 7.78 8.49
N LEU A 18 7.08 8.80 9.34
CA LEU A 18 7.82 8.86 10.60
C LEU A 18 7.37 7.76 11.58
N GLY A 19 6.06 7.53 11.68
CA GLY A 19 5.47 6.48 12.51
C GLY A 19 5.90 5.08 12.07
N LEU A 20 5.80 4.78 10.77
CA LEU A 20 6.26 3.52 10.19
C LEU A 20 7.76 3.32 10.41
N TRP A 21 8.56 4.35 10.18
CA TRP A 21 10.01 4.28 10.39
C TRP A 21 10.37 3.94 11.83
N GLN A 22 9.72 4.55 12.83
CA GLN A 22 9.93 4.22 14.24
C GLN A 22 9.54 2.77 14.56
N VAL A 23 8.38 2.33 14.10
CA VAL A 23 7.89 0.96 14.33
C VAL A 23 8.84 -0.06 13.69
N LEU A 24 9.23 0.14 12.44
CA LEU A 24 10.17 -0.73 11.72
C LEU A 24 11.53 -0.79 12.41
N ARG A 25 12.04 0.34 12.89
CA ARG A 25 13.30 0.39 13.64
C ARG A 25 13.20 -0.37 14.97
N GLY A 26 12.03 -0.41 15.59
CA GLY A 26 11.75 -1.19 16.79
C GLY A 26 11.58 -2.69 16.56
N LEU A 27 11.14 -3.09 15.36
CA LEU A 27 10.98 -4.50 14.97
C LEU A 27 12.32 -5.22 14.72
N TRP A 28 13.41 -4.48 14.53
CA TRP A 28 14.77 -5.03 14.50
C TRP A 28 15.53 -4.76 15.80
N PRO A 29 15.29 -5.55 16.86
CA PRO A 29 16.06 -5.42 18.09
C PRO A 29 17.52 -5.78 17.83
N LYS A 30 18.42 -4.84 18.12
CA LYS A 30 19.85 -5.11 18.17
C LYS A 30 20.14 -6.07 19.32
N ARG A 31 21.02 -7.05 19.09
CA ARG A 31 21.54 -7.90 20.17
C ARG A 31 22.38 -7.04 21.12
N GLN A 32 22.18 -7.20 22.42
CA GLN A 32 22.94 -6.50 23.46
C GLN A 32 23.55 -7.54 24.41
N GLY A 33 24.77 -7.29 24.90
CA GLY A 33 25.48 -8.17 25.82
C GLY A 33 26.48 -9.13 25.15
N GLN A 34 27.18 -9.90 26.00
CA GLN A 34 28.23 -10.86 25.63
C GLN A 34 27.76 -12.32 25.80
N THR A 35 26.50 -12.54 26.16
CA THR A 35 25.97 -13.88 26.45
C THR A 35 25.93 -14.72 25.16
N PRO A 36 26.54 -15.92 25.13
CA PRO A 36 26.50 -16.78 23.94
C PRO A 36 25.10 -17.35 23.75
N CYS A 37 24.50 -17.10 22.58
CA CYS A 37 23.19 -17.59 22.20
C CYS A 37 23.25 -18.42 20.91
N CYS A 38 22.34 -19.37 20.76
CA CYS A 38 22.15 -20.08 19.50
C CYS A 38 21.69 -19.14 18.37
N LYS A 39 22.30 -19.23 17.18
CA LYS A 39 21.83 -18.48 16.00
C LYS A 39 20.43 -18.90 15.53
N ALA A 40 20.09 -20.19 15.67
CA ALA A 40 18.86 -20.78 15.14
C ALA A 40 17.66 -20.60 16.08
N CYS A 41 17.75 -21.08 17.32
CA CYS A 41 16.65 -20.99 18.30
C CYS A 41 16.74 -19.76 19.22
N GLY A 42 17.92 -19.15 19.41
CA GLY A 42 18.10 -18.03 20.31
C GLY A 42 18.37 -18.39 21.78
N CYS A 43 18.34 -19.67 22.16
CA CYS A 43 18.58 -20.10 23.55
C CYS A 43 19.99 -19.75 24.03
N ASN A 44 20.08 -19.40 25.32
CA ASN A 44 21.34 -19.13 26.01
C ASN A 44 22.18 -20.41 26.14
N LEU A 45 23.48 -20.30 25.84
CA LEU A 45 24.46 -21.39 25.86
C LEU A 45 25.38 -21.37 27.08
N THR A 46 25.22 -20.41 27.99
CA THR A 46 26.02 -20.36 29.22
C THR A 46 25.87 -21.65 30.02
N GLY A 47 26.98 -22.35 30.28
CA GLY A 47 27.00 -23.57 31.09
C GLY A 47 26.62 -24.87 30.36
N ILE A 48 26.47 -24.85 29.03
CA ILE A 48 26.17 -26.07 28.24
C ILE A 48 27.43 -26.53 27.51
N GLU A 49 27.99 -27.67 27.92
CA GLU A 49 29.17 -28.28 27.30
C GLU A 49 28.85 -29.32 26.21
N ARG A 50 27.56 -29.67 26.02
CA ARG A 50 27.15 -30.74 25.11
C ARG A 50 27.31 -30.35 23.65
N VAL A 51 27.76 -31.29 22.82
CA VAL A 51 27.92 -31.11 21.36
C VAL A 51 26.59 -30.88 20.63
N ARG A 52 25.45 -31.32 21.21
CA ARG A 52 24.12 -31.26 20.58
C ARG A 52 23.09 -30.57 21.47
N ARG A 53 22.32 -29.65 20.89
CA ARG A 53 21.25 -28.92 21.61
C ARG A 53 19.94 -29.71 21.70
N PRO A 54 19.27 -29.73 22.86
CA PRO A 54 18.00 -30.41 23.02
C PRO A 54 16.84 -29.74 22.26
N GLU A 55 16.82 -28.40 22.15
CA GLU A 55 15.67 -27.71 21.55
C GLU A 55 15.65 -27.69 20.01
N CYS A 56 16.82 -27.56 19.38
CA CYS A 56 16.91 -27.45 17.92
C CYS A 56 17.61 -28.64 17.25
N GLY A 57 18.17 -29.57 18.02
CA GLY A 57 18.85 -30.78 17.52
C GLY A 57 20.14 -30.55 16.73
N ARG A 58 20.52 -29.30 16.44
CA ARG A 58 21.73 -28.94 15.68
C ARG A 58 22.99 -29.08 16.53
N GLU A 59 24.07 -29.49 15.88
CA GLU A 59 25.41 -29.53 16.46
C GLU A 59 25.93 -28.12 16.79
N LEU A 60 26.65 -28.01 17.91
CA LEU A 60 27.31 -26.80 18.37
C LEU A 60 28.66 -26.66 17.66
N GLY A 61 28.65 -26.00 16.50
CA GLY A 61 29.86 -25.47 15.88
C GLY A 61 30.11 -24.01 16.28
N ALA A 62 31.36 -23.53 16.19
CA ALA A 62 31.73 -22.14 16.47
C ALA A 62 30.90 -21.11 15.66
N LYS A 63 30.52 -21.45 14.41
CA LYS A 63 29.66 -20.62 13.55
C LYS A 63 28.20 -20.53 14.01
N ALA A 64 27.76 -21.41 14.91
CA ALA A 64 26.39 -21.48 15.40
C ALA A 64 26.15 -20.64 16.67
N VAL A 65 27.21 -20.06 17.24
CA VAL A 65 27.18 -19.19 18.43
C VAL A 65 27.16 -17.73 18.00
N VAL A 66 26.22 -16.97 18.55
CA VAL A 66 26.12 -15.51 18.34
C VAL A 66 26.06 -14.85 19.72
N LEU A 67 26.84 -13.79 19.90
CA LEU A 67 26.88 -13.06 21.16
C LEU A 67 25.68 -12.09 21.27
N GLY A 68 25.17 -11.98 22.49
CA GLY A 68 24.14 -11.04 22.89
C GLY A 68 22.71 -11.54 22.70
N GLU A 69 21.85 -11.06 23.60
CA GLU A 69 20.43 -11.36 23.64
C GLU A 69 19.62 -10.29 22.88
N ARG A 70 18.53 -10.71 22.24
CA ARG A 70 17.60 -9.79 21.58
C ARG A 70 16.65 -9.17 22.61
N VAL A 71 17.04 -8.04 23.18
CA VAL A 71 16.19 -7.28 24.10
C VAL A 71 15.05 -6.60 23.32
N ARG A 72 13.84 -7.17 23.40
CA ARG A 72 12.63 -6.52 22.85
C ARG A 72 12.16 -5.45 23.83
N ARG A 73 12.05 -4.20 23.36
CA ARG A 73 11.54 -3.08 24.16
C ARG A 73 10.20 -2.63 23.58
N PRO A 74 9.08 -3.31 23.88
CA PRO A 74 7.78 -3.00 23.27
C PRO A 74 7.35 -1.56 23.56
N ARG A 75 7.73 -1.02 24.72
CA ARG A 75 7.49 0.39 25.09
C ARG A 75 8.14 1.41 24.13
N ARG A 76 9.21 1.04 23.41
CA ARG A 76 9.82 1.92 22.39
C ARG A 76 8.96 2.07 21.14
N ASN A 77 8.02 1.15 20.90
CA ASN A 77 7.13 1.20 19.72
C ASN A 77 5.87 2.02 19.99
N ALA A 78 5.55 2.30 21.27
CA ALA A 78 4.38 3.09 21.66
C ALA A 78 4.28 4.45 20.94
N PRO A 79 5.31 5.31 20.92
CA PRO A 79 5.21 6.61 20.23
C PRO A 79 4.96 6.48 18.73
N GLY A 80 5.60 5.51 18.07
CA GLY A 80 5.38 5.23 16.65
C GLY A 80 3.94 4.78 16.36
N LEU A 81 3.37 3.93 17.21
CA LEU A 81 1.98 3.51 17.09
C LEU A 81 1.01 4.66 17.32
N THR A 82 1.27 5.52 18.31
CA THR A 82 0.46 6.72 18.58
C THR A 82 0.49 7.69 17.39
N LEU A 83 1.66 7.89 16.77
CA LEU A 83 1.80 8.70 15.55
C LEU A 83 0.97 8.15 14.39
N LEU A 84 1.00 6.83 14.17
CA LEU A 84 0.21 6.18 13.12
C LEU A 84 -1.29 6.34 13.35
N LEU A 85 -1.75 6.15 14.58
CA LEU A 85 -3.16 6.35 14.93
C LEU A 85 -3.61 7.81 14.74
N LEU A 86 -2.77 8.76 15.13
CA LEU A 86 -3.06 10.18 14.98
C LEU A 86 -3.11 10.60 13.51
N ALA A 87 -2.28 10.00 12.65
CA ALA A 87 -2.30 10.24 11.21
C ALA A 87 -3.44 9.51 10.48
N ALA A 88 -3.94 8.39 11.03
CA ALA A 88 -5.02 7.61 10.43
C ALA A 88 -6.34 8.38 10.36
N THR A 89 -6.67 9.18 11.37
CA THR A 89 -7.92 9.95 11.44
C THR A 89 -8.09 10.94 10.28
N PRO A 90 -7.17 11.89 10.02
CA PRO A 90 -7.28 12.79 8.87
C PRO A 90 -7.12 12.05 7.54
N ALA A 91 -6.31 10.98 7.48
CA ALA A 91 -6.20 10.17 6.28
C ALA A 91 -7.53 9.50 5.91
N ALA A 92 -8.25 8.95 6.88
CA ALA A 92 -9.57 8.35 6.66
C ALA A 92 -10.59 9.39 6.17
N PHE A 93 -10.56 10.61 6.74
CA PHE A 93 -11.41 11.71 6.28
C PHE A 93 -11.06 12.15 4.85
N ALA A 94 -9.77 12.25 4.53
CA ALA A 94 -9.29 12.56 3.18
C ALA A 94 -9.75 11.50 2.18
N VAL A 95 -9.57 10.21 2.49
CA VAL A 95 -10.04 9.11 1.64
C VAL A 95 -11.55 9.17 1.42
N ARG A 96 -12.34 9.40 2.48
CA ARG A 96 -13.80 9.56 2.35
C ARG A 96 -14.17 10.74 1.45
N SER A 97 -13.42 11.84 1.51
CA SER A 97 -13.63 13.02 0.66
C SER A 97 -13.24 12.73 -0.79
N PHE A 98 -12.11 12.06 -1.02
CA PHE A 98 -11.66 11.65 -2.35
C PHE A 98 -12.56 10.63 -3.02
N ARG A 99 -13.29 9.80 -2.27
CA ARG A 99 -14.30 8.89 -2.84
C ARG A 99 -15.53 9.62 -3.39
N LYS A 100 -15.82 10.84 -2.90
CA LYS A 100 -16.90 11.68 -3.43
C LYS A 100 -16.46 12.50 -4.63
N PHE A 101 -15.16 12.71 -4.79
CA PHE A 101 -14.63 13.44 -5.93
C PHE A 101 -14.84 12.62 -7.20
N ASN A 102 -15.60 13.16 -8.16
CA ASN A 102 -15.83 12.51 -9.44
C ASN A 102 -14.55 12.61 -10.29
N TRP A 103 -13.58 11.74 -10.05
CA TRP A 103 -12.35 11.67 -10.83
C TRP A 103 -12.62 11.50 -12.33
N TYR A 104 -13.74 10.85 -12.68
CA TYR A 104 -14.17 10.71 -14.07
C TYR A 104 -14.44 12.07 -14.71
N ALA A 105 -14.91 13.09 -13.98
CA ALA A 105 -15.14 14.42 -14.55
C ALA A 105 -13.86 15.05 -15.14
N HIS A 106 -12.70 14.71 -14.57
CA HIS A 106 -11.40 15.29 -14.98
C HIS A 106 -10.57 14.38 -15.88
N MET A 107 -10.95 13.11 -16.06
CA MET A 107 -10.26 12.22 -16.98
C MET A 107 -10.54 12.60 -18.44
N PRO A 108 -9.53 12.63 -19.33
CA PRO A 108 -9.75 12.85 -20.76
C PRO A 108 -10.62 11.73 -21.36
N ALA A 109 -11.41 12.05 -22.38
CA ALA A 109 -12.36 11.10 -22.98
C ALA A 109 -11.66 9.82 -23.49
N SER A 110 -10.47 9.96 -24.07
CA SER A 110 -9.65 8.84 -24.55
C SER A 110 -9.31 7.78 -23.49
N SER A 111 -9.13 8.13 -22.21
CA SER A 111 -8.77 7.14 -21.18
C SER A 111 -9.97 6.31 -20.68
N ARG A 112 -11.21 6.69 -21.05
CA ARG A 112 -12.45 5.98 -20.65
C ARG A 112 -12.88 4.93 -21.65
N ILE A 113 -12.27 4.93 -22.83
CA ILE A 113 -12.53 4.02 -23.94
C ILE A 113 -11.81 2.67 -23.73
N PHE A 114 -10.96 2.55 -22.69
CA PHE A 114 -10.41 1.25 -22.33
C PHE A 114 -11.52 0.34 -21.80
N PRO A 115 -11.87 -0.74 -22.53
CA PRO A 115 -12.92 -1.63 -22.10
C PRO A 115 -12.47 -2.28 -20.81
N THR A 116 -13.20 -2.02 -19.73
CA THR A 116 -13.16 -2.87 -18.55
C THR A 116 -13.86 -4.17 -18.92
N GLU A 117 -13.15 -5.07 -19.63
CA GLU A 117 -13.63 -6.37 -20.09
C GLU A 117 -14.05 -7.33 -18.96
N ARG A 118 -13.97 -6.89 -17.70
CA ARG A 118 -14.62 -7.60 -16.59
C ARG A 118 -16.10 -7.22 -16.53
N ALA A 119 -16.93 -8.06 -17.14
CA ALA A 119 -18.38 -7.99 -17.14
C ALA A 119 -19.03 -8.06 -15.74
N ASP A 120 -18.26 -8.32 -14.67
CA ASP A 120 -18.79 -8.56 -13.32
C ASP A 120 -18.80 -7.32 -12.41
N ASP A 121 -18.31 -6.16 -12.86
CA ASP A 121 -18.22 -4.98 -11.98
C ASP A 121 -19.50 -4.14 -12.03
N GLU A 122 -20.19 -4.05 -10.89
CA GLU A 122 -21.33 -3.17 -10.55
C GLU A 122 -21.07 -1.66 -10.88
N LEU A 123 -19.83 -1.34 -11.23
CA LEU A 123 -19.33 -0.03 -11.66
C LEU A 123 -19.55 0.27 -13.16
N SER A 124 -19.96 -0.70 -13.97
CA SER A 124 -20.11 -0.56 -15.44
C SER A 124 -21.11 0.52 -15.89
N GLY A 125 -22.10 0.86 -15.08
CA GLY A 125 -23.09 1.89 -15.43
C GLY A 125 -22.60 3.34 -15.32
N LYS A 126 -21.61 3.62 -14.45
CA LYS A 126 -21.16 5.01 -14.19
C LYS A 126 -20.41 5.66 -15.36
N PRO A 127 -19.51 4.95 -16.07
CA PRO A 127 -18.84 5.50 -17.26
C PRO A 127 -19.83 5.89 -18.35
N TRP A 128 -20.85 5.06 -18.57
CA TRP A 128 -21.89 5.30 -19.58
C TRP A 128 -22.77 6.50 -19.27
N ALA A 129 -23.25 6.62 -18.03
CA ALA A 129 -24.06 7.76 -17.60
C ALA A 129 -23.33 9.11 -17.75
N GLU A 130 -22.02 9.15 -17.47
CA GLU A 130 -21.20 10.36 -17.65
C GLU A 130 -20.91 10.66 -19.14
N LEU A 131 -20.71 9.64 -19.98
CA LEU A 131 -20.60 9.80 -21.43
C LEU A 131 -21.87 10.40 -22.02
N GLU A 132 -23.03 9.85 -21.64
CA GLU A 132 -24.35 10.35 -22.05
C GLU A 132 -24.56 11.79 -21.59
N ALA A 133 -24.25 12.10 -20.33
CA ALA A 133 -24.34 13.47 -19.80
C ALA A 133 -23.46 14.46 -20.60
N ARG A 134 -22.28 14.04 -21.09
CA ARG A 134 -21.39 14.88 -21.93
C ARG A 134 -21.88 15.08 -23.36
N VAL A 135 -22.51 14.06 -23.94
CA VAL A 135 -23.18 14.17 -25.24
C VAL A 135 -24.31 15.19 -25.13
N GLN A 136 -25.13 15.10 -24.08
CA GLN A 136 -26.25 16.02 -23.85
C GLN A 136 -25.79 17.46 -23.57
N THR A 137 -24.68 17.65 -22.85
CA THR A 137 -24.14 18.98 -22.51
C THR A 137 -23.26 19.60 -23.62
N ARG A 138 -23.17 18.98 -24.82
CA ARG A 138 -22.37 19.44 -25.97
C ARG A 138 -20.87 19.65 -25.69
N GLY A 139 -20.32 18.99 -24.67
CA GLY A 139 -18.93 19.13 -24.26
C GLY A 139 -17.92 18.29 -25.04
N MET A 140 -18.34 17.52 -26.06
CA MET A 140 -17.45 16.62 -26.80
C MET A 140 -16.82 17.31 -28.00
N THR A 141 -15.50 17.16 -28.13
CA THR A 141 -14.81 17.57 -29.36
C THR A 141 -15.14 16.59 -30.49
N ARG A 142 -15.08 17.04 -31.76
CA ARG A 142 -15.32 16.15 -32.92
C ARG A 142 -14.43 14.90 -32.89
N LYS A 143 -13.20 15.04 -32.36
CA LYS A 143 -12.23 13.95 -32.22
C LYS A 143 -12.68 12.91 -31.20
N ASP A 144 -13.31 13.33 -30.10
CA ASP A 144 -13.84 12.41 -29.09
C ASP A 144 -15.02 11.61 -29.65
N VAL A 145 -15.89 12.27 -30.42
CA VAL A 145 -17.03 11.62 -31.09
C VAL A 145 -16.55 10.58 -32.11
N SER A 146 -15.57 10.91 -32.97
CA SER A 146 -15.06 9.94 -33.95
C SER A 146 -14.38 8.75 -33.26
N SER A 147 -13.59 9.00 -32.21
CA SER A 147 -12.95 7.92 -31.45
C SER A 147 -13.97 7.00 -30.75
N PHE A 148 -15.08 7.55 -30.30
CA PHE A 148 -16.16 6.79 -29.68
C PHE A 148 -16.89 5.92 -30.71
N VAL A 149 -17.21 6.48 -31.88
CA VAL A 149 -17.83 5.72 -32.99
C VAL A 149 -16.92 4.57 -33.44
N ASP A 150 -15.61 4.83 -33.63
CA ASP A 150 -14.65 3.80 -34.02
C ASP A 150 -14.57 2.65 -33.00
N MET A 151 -14.66 2.96 -31.70
CA MET A 151 -14.71 1.95 -30.64
C MET A 151 -15.99 1.09 -30.74
N CYS A 152 -17.16 1.72 -30.88
CA CYS A 152 -18.43 0.99 -31.01
C CYS A 152 -18.44 0.07 -32.23
N LEU A 153 -17.90 0.52 -33.36
CA LEU A 153 -17.79 -0.28 -34.57
C LEU A 153 -16.88 -1.50 -34.37
N ARG A 154 -15.75 -1.36 -33.65
CA ARG A 154 -14.88 -2.49 -33.32
C ARG A 154 -15.57 -3.52 -32.43
N GLN A 155 -16.30 -3.06 -31.42
CA GLN A 155 -16.99 -3.95 -30.50
C GLN A 155 -18.12 -4.75 -31.18
N LEU A 156 -18.84 -4.12 -32.13
CA LEU A 156 -19.82 -4.81 -32.97
C LEU A 156 -19.16 -5.87 -33.86
N ALA A 157 -18.03 -5.52 -34.50
CA ALA A 157 -17.29 -6.45 -35.36
C ALA A 157 -16.71 -7.65 -34.61
N ASP A 158 -16.32 -7.48 -33.34
CA ASP A 158 -15.83 -8.59 -32.52
C ASP A 158 -16.97 -9.47 -32.00
N HIS A 159 -18.15 -8.92 -31.71
CA HIS A 159 -19.33 -9.71 -31.35
C HIS A 159 -19.77 -10.64 -32.49
N GLU A 160 -19.67 -10.20 -33.74
CA GLU A 160 -20.01 -11.01 -34.93
C GLU A 160 -19.08 -12.20 -35.14
N LYS A 161 -17.82 -12.13 -34.67
CA LYS A 161 -16.86 -13.25 -34.79
C LYS A 161 -17.10 -14.39 -33.79
N HIS A 162 -17.87 -14.13 -32.73
CA HIS A 162 -18.10 -15.08 -31.64
C HIS A 162 -19.50 -15.71 -31.66
N THR A 163 -20.34 -15.31 -32.61
CA THR A 163 -21.65 -15.93 -32.93
C THR A 163 -21.53 -16.88 -34.10
#